data_AF-A0A535P937-F1
#
_entry.id   AF-A0A535P937-F1
#
_cell.length_a   1.000
_cell.length_b   1.000
_cell.length_c   1.000
_cell.angle_alpha   90.00
_cell.angle_beta   90.00
_cell.angle_gamma   90.00
#
_symmetry.space_group_name_H-M   'P 1'
#
loop_
_entity.id
_entity.type
_entity.pdbx_description
1 polymer ?
#
loop_
_entity_poly.entity_id
_entity_poly.type
_entity_poly.pdbx_seq_one_letter_code
_entity_poly.pdbx_strand_id
1 'polypeptide(L)'
;LAAVERWRTMDSIGAYPAFVAHADVVKLLIAHYTGLDAGKASSLFIDNASVSIVEIESEHIQHTQVIAIGWSPRPGWLKPAILEGQKDKEDSPVKEDSPVVENSEQKT
;
A
#
# COMPACT_ATOMS: atom_id res chain seq x y z
N LEU A 1 12.74 -19.80 20.33
CA LEU A 1 12.31 -18.40 20.17
C LEU A 1 12.42 -18.01 18.70
N ALA A 2 11.30 -17.58 18.11
CA ALA A 2 11.24 -17.00 16.78
C ALA A 2 12.15 -15.76 16.71
N ALA A 3 12.53 -15.33 15.49
CA ALA A 3 13.48 -14.23 15.32
C ALA A 3 13.01 -12.96 16.06
N VAL A 4 11.76 -12.56 15.88
CA VAL A 4 11.14 -11.38 16.51
C VAL A 4 11.16 -11.47 18.05
N GLU A 5 10.93 -12.65 18.63
CA GLU A 5 10.96 -12.83 20.09
C GLU A 5 12.37 -12.62 20.66
N ARG A 6 13.41 -13.02 19.92
CA ARG A 6 14.81 -12.78 20.34
C ARG A 6 15.17 -11.31 20.38
N TRP A 7 14.58 -10.49 19.50
CA TRP A 7 14.80 -9.04 19.51
C TRP A 7 14.17 -8.37 20.73
N ARG A 8 13.06 -8.93 21.27
CA ARG A 8 12.42 -8.41 22.50
C ARG A 8 13.26 -8.65 23.75
N THR A 9 14.08 -9.71 23.78
CA THR A 9 14.92 -10.03 24.94
C THR A 9 16.20 -9.20 25.00
N MET A 10 16.39 -8.25 24.08
CA MET A 10 17.56 -7.38 24.04
C MET A 10 17.19 -5.99 24.58
N ASP A 11 17.70 -5.65 25.77
CA ASP A 11 17.41 -4.37 26.43
C ASP A 11 17.80 -3.13 25.59
N SER A 12 18.75 -3.28 24.66
CA SER A 12 19.23 -2.19 23.80
C SER A 12 18.27 -1.78 22.68
N ILE A 13 17.24 -2.58 22.38
CA ILE A 13 16.31 -2.34 21.26
C ILE A 13 15.13 -1.44 21.64
N GLY A 14 14.85 -1.28 22.94
CA GLY A 14 13.73 -0.50 23.43
C GLY A 14 12.37 -1.18 23.29
N ALA A 15 11.31 -0.46 23.65
CA ALA A 15 9.97 -1.04 23.81
C ALA A 15 9.22 -1.32 22.50
N TYR A 16 9.61 -0.68 21.39
CA TYR A 16 8.87 -0.70 20.12
C TYR A 16 9.78 -1.08 18.94
N PRO A 17 10.21 -2.34 18.82
CA PRO A 17 10.97 -2.79 17.66
C PRO A 17 10.13 -2.69 16.38
N ALA A 18 10.68 -2.06 15.36
CA ALA A 18 10.08 -2.01 14.03
C ALA A 18 10.79 -2.97 13.07
N PHE A 19 10.01 -3.77 12.34
CA PHE A 19 10.50 -4.66 11.30
C PHE A 19 10.03 -4.18 9.94
N VAL A 20 10.96 -3.94 9.02
CA VAL A 20 10.66 -3.56 7.64
C VAL A 20 10.90 -4.77 6.75
N ALA A 21 9.84 -5.22 6.07
CA ALA A 21 9.88 -6.39 5.20
C ALA A 21 8.88 -6.24 4.05
N HIS A 22 8.95 -7.16 3.10
CA HIS A 22 7.98 -7.27 2.01
C HIS A 22 6.60 -7.67 2.56
N ALA A 23 5.54 -7.27 1.84
CA ALA A 23 4.16 -7.54 2.24
C ALA A 23 3.91 -9.03 2.57
N ASP A 24 4.44 -9.95 1.77
CA ASP A 24 4.21 -11.39 2.00
C ASP A 24 4.87 -11.92 3.27
N VAL A 25 6.05 -11.37 3.64
CA VAL A 25 6.70 -11.69 4.91
C VAL A 25 5.87 -11.14 6.08
N VAL A 26 5.36 -9.91 5.95
CA VAL A 26 4.50 -9.30 6.97
C VAL A 26 3.22 -10.12 7.16
N LYS A 27 2.58 -10.59 6.09
CA LYS A 27 1.39 -11.46 6.16
C LYS A 27 1.67 -12.74 6.94
N LEU A 28 2.81 -13.38 6.69
CA LEU A 28 3.21 -14.61 7.41
C LEU A 28 3.49 -14.35 8.90
N LEU A 29 4.12 -13.23 9.24
CA LEU A 29 4.35 -12.84 10.63
C LEU A 29 3.01 -12.62 11.36
N ILE A 30 2.09 -11.87 10.75
CA ILE A 30 0.76 -11.65 11.34
C ILE A 30 0.02 -12.98 11.49
N ALA A 31 0.08 -13.84 10.48
CA ALA A 31 -0.58 -15.15 10.54
C ALA A 31 -0.04 -16.01 11.70
N HIS A 32 1.28 -16.05 11.86
CA HIS A 32 1.93 -16.73 12.98
C HIS A 32 1.44 -16.23 14.34
N TYR A 33 1.41 -14.91 14.53
CA TYR A 33 1.02 -14.29 15.80
C TYR A 33 -0.48 -14.31 16.10
N THR A 34 -1.32 -14.46 15.07
CA THR A 34 -2.78 -14.54 15.22
C THR A 34 -3.32 -15.97 15.25
N GLY A 35 -2.45 -16.98 15.08
CA GLY A 35 -2.88 -18.37 14.90
C GLY A 35 -3.64 -18.61 13.59
N LEU A 36 -3.54 -17.69 12.63
CA LEU A 36 -4.09 -17.89 11.29
C LEU A 36 -3.21 -18.91 10.56
N ASP A 37 -3.85 -19.88 9.89
CA ASP A 37 -3.16 -20.82 9.02
C ASP A 37 -2.33 -20.06 7.97
N ALA A 38 -1.07 -20.46 7.79
CA ALA A 38 -0.18 -19.88 6.80
C ALA A 38 -0.77 -19.92 5.39
N GLY A 39 -1.54 -20.97 5.05
CA GLY A 39 -2.25 -21.06 3.76
C GLY A 39 -3.31 -19.96 3.56
N LYS A 40 -3.78 -19.35 4.65
CA LYS A 40 -4.74 -18.23 4.64
C LYS A 40 -4.07 -16.87 4.77
N ALA A 41 -2.76 -16.78 4.96
CA ALA A 41 -2.05 -15.51 5.09
C ALA A 41 -2.23 -14.59 3.87
N SER A 42 -2.45 -15.18 2.68
CA SER A 42 -2.73 -14.44 1.45
C SER A 42 -4.04 -13.62 1.50
N SER A 43 -4.96 -13.95 2.41
CA SER A 43 -6.20 -13.19 2.61
C SER A 43 -5.98 -11.84 3.30
N LEU A 44 -4.82 -11.62 3.92
CA LEU A 44 -4.47 -10.36 4.56
C LEU A 44 -4.06 -9.32 3.50
N PHE A 45 -4.67 -8.14 3.58
CA PHE A 45 -4.32 -7.00 2.75
C PHE A 45 -3.28 -6.11 3.46
N ILE A 46 -2.12 -5.91 2.82
CA ILE A 46 -1.03 -5.06 3.30
C ILE A 46 -0.64 -4.16 2.14
N ASP A 47 -0.90 -2.86 2.28
CA ASP A 47 -0.54 -1.87 1.28
C ASP A 47 0.95 -1.50 1.38
N ASN A 48 1.51 -0.96 0.30
CA ASN A 48 2.84 -0.37 0.34
C ASN A 48 2.89 0.78 1.35
N ALA A 49 4.02 0.90 2.04
CA ALA A 49 4.24 1.90 3.09
C ALA A 49 3.17 1.91 4.20
N SER A 50 2.45 0.79 4.38
CA SER A 50 1.55 0.60 5.51
C SER A 50 2.29 0.00 6.71
N VAL A 51 1.69 0.13 7.89
CA VAL A 51 2.22 -0.39 9.15
C VAL A 51 1.21 -1.36 9.77
N SER A 52 1.68 -2.50 10.24
CA SER A 52 0.91 -3.40 11.09
C SER A 52 1.49 -3.36 12.50
N ILE A 53 0.62 -3.31 13.50
CA ILE A 53 1.01 -3.17 14.91
C ILE A 53 0.46 -4.36 15.66
N VAL A 54 1.36 -5.06 16.35
CA VAL A 54 1.04 -6.17 17.25
C VAL A 54 1.60 -5.85 18.62
N GLU A 55 0.81 -6.13 19.64
CA GLU A 55 1.22 -6.09 21.04
C GLU A 55 1.42 -7.52 21.50
N ILE A 56 2.60 -7.80 22.05
CA ILE A 56 2.94 -9.12 22.57
C ILE A 56 3.18 -8.95 24.07
N GLU A 57 2.34 -9.56 24.90
CA GLU A 57 2.51 -9.50 26.35
C GLU A 57 3.87 -10.12 26.76
N SER A 58 4.51 -9.56 27.81
CA SER A 58 5.87 -9.95 28.22
C SER A 58 5.97 -11.37 28.75
N GLU A 59 4.91 -11.88 29.37
CA GLU A 59 4.88 -13.19 30.02
C GLU A 59 4.37 -14.29 29.08
N HIS A 60 3.50 -13.96 28.12
CA HIS A 60 2.82 -14.95 27.27
C HIS A 60 2.78 -14.51 25.81
N ILE A 61 3.66 -15.08 24.98
CA ILE A 61 3.65 -14.88 23.52
C ILE A 61 2.29 -15.31 22.91
N GLN A 62 1.59 -16.25 23.56
CA GLN A 62 0.26 -16.70 23.17
C GLN A 62 -0.81 -15.59 23.30
N HIS A 63 -0.54 -14.55 24.08
CA HIS A 63 -1.34 -13.33 24.19
C HIS A 63 -0.76 -12.25 23.28
N THR A 64 -0.77 -12.52 21.97
CA THR A 64 -0.49 -11.49 20.97
C THR A 64 -1.79 -10.85 20.52
N GLN A 65 -1.92 -9.54 20.74
CA GLN A 65 -3.04 -8.74 20.28
C GLN A 65 -2.66 -7.98 19.02
N VAL A 66 -3.51 -8.07 17.99
CA VAL A 66 -3.35 -7.23 16.80
C VAL A 66 -4.05 -5.90 17.04
N ILE A 67 -3.27 -4.83 17.03
CA ILE A 67 -3.78 -3.46 17.16
C ILE A 67 -4.20 -2.95 15.77
N ALA A 68 -3.39 -3.21 14.75
CA ALA A 68 -3.65 -2.76 13.39
C ALA A 68 -3.02 -3.69 12.35
N ILE A 69 -3.66 -3.82 11.19
CA ILE A 69 -3.15 -4.53 10.01
C ILE A 69 -3.19 -3.57 8.83
N GLY A 70 -2.05 -3.39 8.15
CA GLY A 70 -1.98 -2.60 6.91
C GLY A 70 -2.43 -1.15 7.08
N TRP A 71 -2.23 -0.57 8.27
CA TRP A 71 -2.61 0.80 8.56
C TRP A 71 -1.66 1.77 7.89
N SER A 72 -2.17 2.51 6.91
CA SER A 72 -1.47 3.65 6.32
C SER A 72 -2.04 4.93 6.93
N PRO A 73 -1.23 5.75 7.62
CA PRO A 73 -1.67 7.08 7.97
C PRO A 73 -1.97 7.82 6.66
N ARG A 74 -3.12 8.49 6.60
CA ARG A 74 -3.47 9.40 5.51
C ARG A 74 -3.30 10.82 6.01
N PRO A 75 -2.07 11.28 6.25
CA PRO A 75 -1.88 12.64 6.69
C PRO A 75 -2.33 13.57 5.55
N GLY A 76 -3.03 14.65 5.88
CA GLY A 76 -3.58 15.57 4.88
C GLY A 76 -2.55 16.21 3.94
N TRP A 77 -1.25 16.07 4.24
CA TRP A 77 -0.14 16.53 3.40
C TRP A 77 0.36 15.49 2.39
N LEU A 78 0.00 14.21 2.49
CA LEU A 78 0.40 13.17 1.55
C LEU A 78 -0.75 12.87 0.59
N LYS A 79 -0.56 13.16 -0.70
CA LYS A 79 -1.54 12.81 -1.72
C LYS A 79 -1.64 11.28 -1.81
N PRO A 80 -2.85 10.69 -1.82
CA PRO A 80 -3.01 9.26 -2.06
C PRO A 80 -2.31 8.86 -3.36
N ALA A 81 -1.73 7.65 -3.40
CA ALA A 81 -1.29 7.05 -4.65
C ALA A 81 -2.54 6.72 -5.48
N ILE A 82 -3.07 7.73 -6.18
CA ILE A 82 -4.12 7.52 -7.18
C ILE A 82 -3.43 6.73 -8.30
N LEU A 83 -3.93 5.52 -8.58
CA LEU A 83 -3.58 4.79 -9.79
C LEU A 83 -4.00 5.67 -10.98
N GLU A 84 -3.05 6.40 -11.56
CA GLU A 84 -3.22 7.09 -12.84
C GLU A 84 -3.41 6.04 -13.93
N GLY A 85 -4.63 5.56 -14.07
CA GLY A 85 -5.03 4.57 -15.08
C GLY A 85 -6.33 4.90 -15.82
N GLN A 86 -6.96 6.04 -15.53
CA GLN A 86 -8.15 6.53 -16.24
C GLN A 86 -8.17 8.06 -16.36
N LYS A 87 -7.12 8.62 -16.96
CA LYS A 87 -7.16 9.84 -17.76
C LYS A 87 -6.17 9.52 -18.88
N ASP A 88 -6.62 9.26 -20.11
CA ASP A 88 -6.81 10.33 -21.08
C ASP A 88 -7.82 9.91 -22.15
N LYS A 89 -8.97 10.57 -22.20
CA LYS A 89 -9.77 10.73 -23.43
C LYS A 89 -10.88 11.78 -23.25
N GLU A 90 -10.55 12.93 -22.69
CA GLU A 90 -11.45 14.09 -22.69
C GLU A 90 -10.62 15.35 -22.52
N ASP A 91 -9.84 15.67 -23.56
CA ASP A 91 -9.57 17.05 -23.95
C ASP A 91 -8.87 17.06 -25.30
N SER A 92 -9.66 17.23 -26.36
CA SER A 92 -9.17 17.67 -27.66
C SER A 92 -10.00 18.88 -28.05
N PRO A 93 -9.41 20.08 -28.19
CA PRO A 93 -10.18 21.29 -28.43
C PRO A 93 -10.74 21.27 -29.85
N VAL A 94 -12.04 21.58 -29.95
CA VAL A 94 -12.78 21.87 -31.18
C VAL A 94 -12.07 23.01 -31.92
N LYS A 95 -11.63 22.76 -33.16
CA LYS A 95 -11.21 23.81 -34.10
C LYS A 95 -12.36 24.10 -35.06
N GLU A 96 -13.11 25.16 -34.80
CA GLU A 96 -13.90 25.89 -35.80
C GLU A 96 -13.07 27.11 -36.24
N ASP A 97 -12.66 27.14 -37.50
CA ASP A 97 -13.18 28.07 -38.51
C ASP A 97 -12.25 28.20 -39.73
N SER A 98 -12.86 28.15 -40.91
CA SER A 98 -12.22 28.27 -42.22
C SER A 98 -11.93 29.74 -42.58
N PRO A 99 -11.23 30.00 -43.70
CA PRO A 99 -12.01 30.59 -44.79
C PRO A 99 -11.71 30.04 -46.19
N VAL A 100 -12.76 30.23 -46.99
CA VAL A 100 -12.97 30.03 -48.41
C VAL A 100 -11.88 30.67 -49.29
N VAL A 101 -11.43 29.95 -50.33
CA VAL A 101 -10.97 30.58 -51.58
C VAL A 101 -11.66 29.88 -52.75
N GLU A 102 -12.41 30.68 -53.50
CA GLU A 102 -13.25 30.30 -54.63
C GLU A 102 -12.54 30.64 -55.96
N ASN A 103 -12.65 29.71 -56.92
CA ASN A 103 -12.56 29.81 -58.39
C ASN A 103 -11.41 30.53 -59.13
N SER A 104 -10.84 29.82 -60.12
CA SER A 104 -10.75 30.31 -61.51
C SER A 104 -10.66 29.13 -62.53
N GLU A 105 -11.77 28.87 -63.22
CA GLU A 105 -11.99 28.67 -64.67
C GLU A 105 -11.12 27.76 -65.59
N GLN A 106 -11.86 27.21 -66.57
CA GLN A 106 -11.58 26.27 -67.67
C GLN A 106 -10.60 26.76 -68.77
N LYS A 107 -10.30 25.81 -69.69
CA LYS A 107 -9.95 25.90 -71.14
C LYS A 107 -8.52 25.39 -71.40
N THR A 108 -8.26 24.33 -72.17
CA THR A 108 -8.80 23.91 -73.48
C THR A 108 -8.58 22.40 -73.66
#